data_AF-A0A1C5A474-F1
#
_entry.id   AF-A0A1C5A474-F1
#
_cell.length_a   1.000
_cell.length_b   1.000
_cell.length_c   1.000
_cell.angle_alpha   90.00
_cell.angle_beta   90.00
_cell.angle_gamma   90.00
#
_symmetry.space_group_name_H-M   'P 1'
#
loop_
_entity.id
_entity.type
_entity.pdbx_description
1 polymer ?
#
loop_
_entity_poly.entity_id
_entity_poly.type
_entity_poly.pdbx_seq_one_letter_code
_entity_poly.pdbx_strand_id
1 'polypeptide(L)'
;MTVTELLTRCAGPECPAGAATGSPLCPTCATRLGQALRRLPVLYRQCGERHLPSRAPAWQRPPRAGRPGPTGPLHAGATDARHAIETVLASWAGLTAQATGAPPPRRVVADLSRFLLDRLDFLLRHPAAGDLAAEVAALVTEAERVLHPERGRHLGSCVVPGCEGRLTGGRQQDPLRVTCDADATHEWNGPEVLSLRSGKRAPQEPPWLSAAGITALWGVPRGSVYRLASENGWRRQRRAGRTYYATEDVRRTLT
;
A
#
# COMPACT_ATOMS: atom_id res chain seq x y z
N MET A 1 -38.08 -38.22 -3.14
CA MET A 1 -36.71 -38.15 -2.59
C MET A 1 -36.31 -36.68 -2.52
N THR A 2 -36.50 -36.05 -1.37
CA THR A 2 -36.21 -34.63 -1.15
C THR A 2 -34.74 -34.49 -0.77
N VAL A 3 -33.91 -34.03 -1.71
CA VAL A 3 -32.54 -33.62 -1.42
C VAL A 3 -32.63 -32.29 -0.67
N THR A 4 -32.56 -32.37 0.65
CA THR A 4 -32.38 -31.20 1.51
C THR A 4 -30.99 -30.63 1.21
N GLU A 5 -30.89 -29.70 0.25
CA GLU A 5 -29.70 -28.87 0.06
C GLU A 5 -29.50 -28.04 1.33
N LEU A 6 -28.69 -28.55 2.25
CA LEU A 6 -28.19 -27.78 3.38
C LEU A 6 -27.33 -26.65 2.81
N LEU A 7 -27.91 -25.44 2.73
CA LEU A 7 -27.19 -24.20 2.47
C LEU A 7 -26.06 -24.10 3.49
N THR A 8 -24.86 -24.44 3.06
CA THR A 8 -23.67 -24.43 3.90
C THR A 8 -23.03 -23.07 3.76
N ARG A 9 -22.47 -22.54 4.85
CA ARG A 9 -21.76 -21.27 4.75
C ARG A 9 -20.55 -21.41 3.84
N CYS A 10 -20.39 -20.45 2.93
CA CYS A 10 -19.19 -20.38 2.10
C CYS A 10 -17.95 -20.25 2.99
N ALA A 11 -16.98 -21.15 2.80
CA ALA A 11 -15.72 -21.19 3.56
C ALA A 11 -14.65 -20.24 3.00
N GLY A 12 -14.98 -19.42 2.00
CA GLY A 12 -14.05 -18.47 1.40
C GLY A 12 -13.73 -17.29 2.34
N PRO A 13 -12.50 -16.75 2.29
CA PRO A 13 -12.09 -15.65 3.15
C PRO A 13 -12.95 -14.41 2.90
N GLU A 14 -13.46 -13.82 4.00
CA GLU A 14 -14.25 -12.57 4.00
C GLU A 14 -15.48 -12.59 3.05
N CYS A 15 -16.07 -13.77 2.82
CA CYS A 15 -17.23 -13.88 1.92
C CYS A 15 -18.50 -13.29 2.56
N PRO A 16 -19.10 -12.22 2.00
CA PRO A 16 -20.30 -11.60 2.56
C PRO A 16 -21.58 -12.39 2.23
N ALA A 17 -21.57 -13.17 1.15
CA ALA A 17 -22.76 -13.84 0.60
C ALA A 17 -23.11 -15.14 1.33
N GLY A 18 -22.17 -15.71 2.10
CA GLY A 18 -22.45 -16.70 3.13
C GLY A 18 -23.15 -18.01 2.73
N ALA A 19 -23.44 -18.28 1.45
CA ALA A 19 -24.10 -19.51 1.02
C ALA A 19 -23.33 -20.16 -0.13
N ALA A 20 -23.09 -21.46 -0.01
CA ALA A 20 -22.57 -22.31 -1.07
C ALA A 20 -23.46 -23.56 -1.15
N THR A 21 -23.84 -23.94 -2.38
CA THR A 21 -24.69 -25.10 -2.65
C THR A 21 -23.81 -26.21 -3.21
N GLY A 22 -23.69 -27.34 -2.50
CA GLY A 22 -22.96 -28.52 -2.98
C GLY A 22 -21.43 -28.38 -3.13
N SER A 23 -20.84 -27.25 -2.74
CA SER A 23 -19.38 -27.01 -2.70
C SER A 23 -19.03 -26.19 -1.45
N PRO A 24 -17.81 -26.31 -0.88
CA PRO A 24 -17.39 -25.47 0.23
C PRO A 24 -17.24 -23.98 -0.12
N LEU A 25 -17.08 -23.65 -1.41
CA LEU A 25 -16.94 -22.27 -1.88
C LEU A 25 -18.10 -21.87 -2.79
N CYS A 26 -18.58 -20.63 -2.64
CA CYS A 26 -19.52 -20.06 -3.60
C CYS A 26 -18.82 -19.73 -4.94
N PRO A 27 -19.56 -19.55 -6.05
CA PRO A 27 -18.97 -19.26 -7.37
C PRO A 27 -18.03 -18.04 -7.38
N THR A 28 -18.34 -17.02 -6.58
CA THR A 28 -17.51 -15.81 -6.44
C THR A 28 -16.17 -16.13 -5.78
N CYS A 29 -16.17 -16.89 -4.67
CA CYS A 29 -14.94 -17.28 -3.98
C CYS A 29 -14.10 -18.26 -4.82
N ALA A 30 -14.75 -19.17 -5.55
CA ALA A 30 -14.08 -20.04 -6.52
C ALA A 30 -13.38 -19.23 -7.62
N THR A 31 -14.05 -18.22 -8.17
CA THR A 31 -13.47 -17.31 -9.18
C THR A 31 -12.28 -16.53 -8.62
N ARG A 32 -12.40 -16.01 -7.39
CA ARG A 32 -11.31 -15.29 -6.71
C ARG A 32 -10.09 -16.17 -6.49
N LEU A 33 -10.28 -17.43 -6.06
CA LEU A 33 -9.19 -18.40 -5.93
C LEU A 33 -8.48 -18.62 -7.27
N GLY A 34 -9.23 -18.87 -8.35
CA GLY A 34 -8.65 -19.03 -9.68
C GLY A 34 -7.86 -17.81 -10.16
N GLN A 35 -8.37 -16.60 -9.91
CA GLN A 35 -7.67 -15.36 -10.22
C GLN A 35 -6.40 -15.19 -9.39
N ALA A 36 -6.45 -15.49 -8.09
CA ALA A 36 -5.30 -15.41 -7.20
C ALA A 36 -4.18 -16.38 -7.63
N LEU A 37 -4.52 -17.64 -7.93
CA LEU A 37 -3.57 -18.63 -8.44
C LEU A 37 -2.89 -18.19 -9.74
N ARG A 38 -3.61 -17.55 -10.67
CA ARG A 38 -3.01 -16.98 -11.90
C ARG A 38 -2.08 -15.81 -11.62
N ARG A 39 -2.32 -15.07 -10.54
CA ARG A 39 -1.58 -13.84 -10.19
C ARG A 39 -0.27 -14.12 -9.46
N LEU A 40 -0.22 -15.18 -8.65
CA LEU A 40 0.96 -15.52 -7.83
C LEU A 40 2.29 -15.61 -8.60
N PRO A 41 2.39 -16.18 -9.82
CA PRO A 41 3.65 -16.21 -10.57
C PRO A 41 4.20 -14.80 -10.89
N VAL A 42 3.33 -13.85 -11.18
CA VAL A 42 3.73 -12.45 -11.45
C VAL A 42 4.23 -11.79 -10.18
N LEU A 43 3.50 -11.93 -9.07
CA LEU A 43 3.89 -11.38 -7.77
C LEU A 43 5.22 -11.98 -7.29
N TYR A 44 5.41 -13.30 -7.43
CA TYR A 44 6.66 -13.98 -7.11
C TYR A 44 7.85 -13.40 -7.89
N ARG A 45 7.70 -13.20 -9.20
CA ARG A 45 8.74 -12.58 -10.05
C ARG A 45 9.05 -11.15 -9.60
N GLN A 46 8.02 -10.32 -9.38
CA GLN A 46 8.18 -8.93 -8.94
C GLN A 46 8.90 -8.84 -7.58
N CYS A 47 8.60 -9.76 -6.64
CA CYS A 47 9.34 -9.83 -5.38
C CYS A 47 10.83 -10.18 -5.60
N GLY A 48 11.13 -10.98 -6.62
CA GLY A 48 12.50 -11.31 -7.03
C GLY A 48 13.25 -10.16 -7.69
N GLU A 49 12.55 -9.30 -8.43
CA GLU A 49 13.12 -8.10 -9.04
C GLU A 49 13.48 -7.06 -7.98
N ARG A 50 12.63 -6.92 -6.94
CA ARG A 50 12.92 -6.06 -5.77
C ARG A 50 14.12 -6.57 -4.96
N HIS A 51 14.45 -7.85 -5.06
CA HIS A 51 15.59 -8.48 -4.40
C HIS A 51 16.95 -8.04 -4.95
N LEU A 52 17.00 -7.53 -6.20
CA LEU A 52 18.26 -7.06 -6.79
C LEU A 52 18.58 -5.63 -6.33
N PRO A 53 19.82 -5.35 -5.86
CA PRO A 53 20.27 -3.97 -5.68
C PRO A 53 20.17 -3.21 -7.01
N SER A 54 19.86 -1.91 -6.93
CA SER A 54 19.74 -1.01 -8.10
C SER A 54 20.92 -1.19 -9.06
N ARG A 55 20.63 -1.41 -10.36
CA ARG A 55 21.60 -1.62 -11.45
C ARG A 55 22.41 -0.35 -11.82
N ALA A 56 22.92 0.39 -10.85
CA ALA A 56 23.96 1.38 -11.13
C ALA A 56 25.30 0.65 -11.30
N PRO A 57 26.01 0.76 -12.44
CA PRO A 57 27.33 0.16 -12.58
C PRO A 57 28.29 0.75 -11.54
N ALA A 58 29.01 -0.11 -10.82
CA ALA A 58 29.91 0.25 -9.71
C ALA A 58 31.00 1.29 -10.07
N TRP A 59 31.23 1.57 -11.36
CA TRP A 59 32.23 2.51 -11.85
C TRP A 59 31.76 3.98 -11.90
N GLN A 60 30.48 4.28 -11.69
CA GLN A 60 29.99 5.68 -11.65
C GLN A 60 30.21 6.37 -10.29
N ARG A 61 30.65 5.63 -9.27
CA ARG A 61 31.09 6.16 -7.97
C ARG A 61 32.25 5.32 -7.45
N PRO A 62 33.50 5.80 -7.53
CA PRO A 62 34.63 5.10 -6.92
C PRO A 62 34.34 4.89 -5.41
N PRO A 63 34.62 3.69 -4.86
CA PRO A 63 34.59 3.49 -3.42
C PRO A 63 35.55 4.50 -2.77
N ARG A 64 35.04 5.36 -1.89
CA ARG A 64 35.93 6.15 -1.02
C ARG A 64 36.61 5.15 -0.10
N ALA A 65 37.94 5.06 -0.16
CA ALA A 65 38.72 4.19 0.71
C ALA A 65 38.32 4.42 2.18
N GLY A 66 37.92 3.35 2.87
CA GLY A 66 37.61 3.37 4.30
C GLY A 66 36.13 3.21 4.68
N ARG A 67 35.19 3.08 3.72
CA ARG A 67 33.79 2.75 4.05
C ARG A 67 33.41 1.39 3.47
N PRO A 68 32.83 0.46 4.27
CA PRO A 68 32.18 -0.72 3.70
C PRO A 68 31.25 -0.29 2.58
N GLY A 69 31.30 -0.97 1.43
CA GLY A 69 30.37 -0.74 0.32
C GLY A 69 28.92 -0.81 0.82
N PRO A 70 27.94 -0.28 0.07
CA PRO A 70 26.55 -0.33 0.49
C PRO A 70 26.11 -1.80 0.60
N THR A 71 26.13 -2.34 1.81
CA THR A 71 25.35 -3.50 2.22
C THR A 71 23.90 -3.02 2.29
N GLY A 72 23.31 -2.74 1.12
CA GLY A 72 21.87 -2.52 1.04
C GLY A 72 21.18 -3.79 1.55
N PRO A 73 20.22 -3.70 2.47
CA PRO A 73 19.56 -4.90 2.96
C PRO A 73 18.82 -5.57 1.80
N LEU A 74 19.09 -6.86 1.57
CA LEU A 74 18.15 -7.73 0.89
C LEU A 74 16.76 -7.45 1.48
N HIS A 75 15.75 -7.23 0.63
CA HIS A 75 14.40 -6.97 1.13
C HIS A 75 13.87 -8.27 1.78
N ALA A 76 14.12 -8.45 3.08
CA ALA A 76 13.80 -9.67 3.82
C ALA A 76 12.34 -10.09 3.60
N GLY A 77 11.40 -9.15 3.65
CA GLY A 77 9.99 -9.41 3.36
C GLY A 77 9.71 -9.93 1.94
N ALA A 78 10.51 -9.54 0.94
CA ALA A 78 10.41 -10.09 -0.42
C ALA A 78 10.98 -11.51 -0.52
N THR A 79 11.99 -11.84 0.30
CA THR A 79 12.48 -13.22 0.45
C THR A 79 11.39 -14.08 1.08
N ASP A 80 10.83 -13.60 2.19
CA ASP A 80 9.85 -14.32 2.99
C ASP A 80 8.58 -14.57 2.18
N ALA A 81 8.09 -13.56 1.46
CA ALA A 81 6.93 -13.70 0.57
C ALA A 81 7.19 -14.74 -0.53
N ARG A 82 8.38 -14.74 -1.15
CA ARG A 82 8.73 -15.74 -2.18
C ARG A 82 8.77 -17.16 -1.60
N HIS A 83 9.39 -17.32 -0.45
CA HIS A 83 9.49 -18.61 0.23
C HIS A 83 8.09 -19.13 0.64
N ALA A 84 7.24 -18.25 1.20
CA ALA A 84 5.87 -18.60 1.55
C ALA A 84 5.05 -19.06 0.34
N ILE A 85 5.15 -18.33 -0.80
CA ILE A 85 4.47 -18.70 -2.04
C ILE A 85 4.90 -20.09 -2.51
N GLU A 86 6.20 -20.36 -2.57
CA GLU A 86 6.71 -21.65 -3.02
C GLU A 86 6.28 -22.79 -2.09
N THR A 87 6.42 -22.62 -0.78
CA THR A 87 6.10 -23.64 0.23
C THR A 87 4.62 -24.01 0.22
N VAL A 88 3.72 -23.03 0.24
CA VAL A 88 2.26 -23.27 0.25
C VAL A 88 1.83 -23.93 -1.07
N LEU A 89 2.27 -23.42 -2.22
CA LEU A 89 1.90 -24.00 -3.51
C LEU A 89 2.47 -25.43 -3.69
N ALA A 90 3.68 -25.68 -3.21
CA ALA A 90 4.28 -27.01 -3.23
C ALA A 90 3.53 -28.00 -2.32
N SER A 91 3.08 -27.55 -1.15
CA SER A 91 2.25 -28.34 -0.23
C SER A 91 0.93 -28.75 -0.89
N TRP A 92 0.18 -27.78 -1.43
CA TRP A 92 -1.09 -28.04 -2.11
C TRP A 92 -0.92 -28.89 -3.37
N ALA A 93 0.14 -28.66 -4.16
CA ALA A 93 0.43 -29.48 -5.32
C ALA A 93 0.77 -30.93 -4.91
N GLY A 94 1.49 -31.12 -3.80
CA GLY A 94 1.78 -32.44 -3.23
C GLY A 94 0.52 -33.18 -2.79
N LEU A 95 -0.35 -32.53 -2.00
CA LEU A 95 -1.63 -33.10 -1.56
C LEU A 95 -2.52 -33.46 -2.75
N THR A 96 -2.60 -32.57 -3.74
CA THR A 96 -3.41 -32.79 -4.94
C THR A 96 -2.85 -33.91 -5.81
N ALA A 97 -1.53 -33.99 -5.98
CA ALA A 97 -0.88 -35.08 -6.73
C ALA A 97 -1.14 -36.43 -6.06
N GLN A 98 -1.00 -36.52 -4.74
CA GLN A 98 -1.30 -37.74 -3.98
C GLN A 98 -2.77 -38.15 -4.11
N ALA A 99 -3.70 -37.19 -3.96
CA ALA A 99 -5.12 -37.49 -4.00
C ALA A 99 -5.65 -37.82 -5.41
N THR A 100 -5.02 -37.30 -6.47
CA THR A 100 -5.44 -37.53 -7.87
C THR A 100 -4.62 -38.60 -8.58
N GLY A 101 -3.53 -39.09 -7.99
CA GLY A 101 -2.58 -40.00 -8.63
C GLY A 101 -1.76 -39.35 -9.76
N ALA A 102 -1.82 -38.02 -9.91
CA ALA A 102 -1.10 -37.30 -10.94
C ALA A 102 0.41 -37.18 -10.61
N PRO A 103 1.30 -37.13 -11.61
CA PRO A 103 2.70 -36.86 -11.37
C PRO A 103 2.87 -35.45 -10.76
N PRO A 104 3.71 -35.28 -9.73
CA PRO A 104 3.92 -33.98 -9.11
C PRO A 104 4.60 -33.01 -10.09
N PRO A 105 4.18 -31.74 -10.15
CA PRO A 105 4.83 -30.74 -10.98
C PRO A 105 6.23 -30.42 -10.45
N ARG A 106 7.04 -29.76 -11.28
CA ARG A 106 8.31 -29.17 -10.83
C ARG A 106 8.04 -28.14 -9.74
N ARG A 107 8.97 -27.99 -8.79
CA ARG A 107 8.93 -26.96 -7.74
C ARG A 107 9.33 -25.59 -8.30
N VAL A 108 8.57 -25.14 -9.28
CA VAL A 108 8.66 -23.81 -9.89
C VAL A 108 7.28 -23.19 -9.74
N VAL A 109 7.20 -21.98 -9.17
CA VAL A 109 5.90 -21.34 -8.84
C VAL A 109 4.93 -21.31 -10.03
N ALA A 110 5.41 -21.04 -11.24
CA ALA A 110 4.57 -21.07 -12.43
C ALA A 110 3.99 -22.46 -12.73
N ASP A 111 4.77 -23.52 -12.53
CA ASP A 111 4.35 -24.91 -12.75
C ASP A 111 3.40 -25.39 -11.66
N LEU A 112 3.66 -25.00 -10.41
CA LEU A 112 2.78 -25.26 -9.27
C LEU A 112 1.41 -24.59 -9.45
N SER A 113 1.39 -23.29 -9.78
CA SER A 113 0.15 -22.56 -10.05
C SER A 113 -0.64 -23.16 -11.21
N ARG A 114 0.03 -23.53 -12.30
CA ARG A 114 -0.62 -24.20 -13.45
C ARG A 114 -1.22 -25.53 -13.06
N PHE A 115 -0.46 -26.38 -12.37
CA PHE A 115 -0.92 -27.69 -11.93
C PHE A 115 -2.18 -27.63 -11.06
N LEU A 116 -2.26 -26.65 -10.16
CA LEU A 116 -3.43 -26.40 -9.30
C LEU A 116 -4.61 -25.84 -10.11
N LEU A 117 -4.36 -24.92 -11.06
CA LEU A 117 -5.40 -24.38 -11.95
C LEU A 117 -6.02 -25.45 -12.84
N ASP A 118 -5.22 -26.35 -13.40
CA ASP A 118 -5.68 -27.47 -14.23
C ASP A 118 -6.57 -28.46 -13.45
N ARG A 119 -6.51 -28.40 -12.11
CA ARG A 119 -7.26 -29.27 -11.19
C ARG A 119 -8.19 -28.46 -10.28
N LEU A 120 -8.54 -27.23 -10.67
CA LEU A 120 -9.33 -26.35 -9.84
C LEU A 120 -10.68 -26.99 -9.47
N ASP A 121 -11.35 -27.67 -10.41
CA ASP A 121 -12.63 -28.35 -10.14
C ASP A 121 -12.52 -29.49 -9.13
N PHE A 122 -11.38 -30.16 -9.06
CA PHE A 122 -11.10 -31.14 -8.00
C PHE A 122 -10.93 -30.43 -6.65
N LEU A 123 -10.13 -29.36 -6.62
CA LEU A 123 -9.87 -28.56 -5.42
C LEU A 123 -11.14 -27.91 -4.86
N LEU A 124 -12.03 -27.40 -5.72
CA LEU A 124 -13.29 -26.78 -5.32
C LEU A 124 -14.31 -27.76 -4.74
N ARG A 125 -14.14 -29.07 -4.97
CA ARG A 125 -14.96 -30.12 -4.34
C ARG A 125 -14.31 -30.69 -3.09
N HIS A 126 -13.04 -30.39 -2.86
CA HIS A 126 -12.30 -30.88 -1.70
C HIS A 126 -12.79 -30.18 -0.42
N PRO A 127 -12.99 -30.90 0.71
CA PRO A 127 -13.46 -30.29 1.96
C PRO A 127 -12.63 -29.08 2.43
N ALA A 128 -11.33 -29.11 2.19
CA ALA A 128 -10.38 -28.04 2.53
C ALA A 128 -10.28 -26.90 1.49
N ALA A 129 -11.25 -26.76 0.57
CA ALA A 129 -11.22 -25.68 -0.44
C ALA A 129 -11.21 -24.27 0.21
N GLY A 130 -11.87 -24.13 1.36
CA GLY A 130 -11.83 -22.89 2.17
C GLY A 130 -10.42 -22.54 2.64
N ASP A 131 -9.68 -23.54 3.17
CA ASP A 131 -8.31 -23.37 3.65
C ASP A 131 -7.38 -22.98 2.51
N LEU A 132 -7.48 -23.68 1.37
CA LEU A 132 -6.73 -23.31 0.16
C LEU A 132 -7.01 -21.85 -0.26
N ALA A 133 -8.28 -21.45 -0.28
CA ALA A 133 -8.66 -20.09 -0.64
C ALA A 133 -8.11 -19.05 0.34
N ALA A 134 -8.13 -19.34 1.64
CA ALA A 134 -7.59 -18.48 2.67
C ALA A 134 -6.07 -18.34 2.56
N GLU A 135 -5.34 -19.46 2.42
CA GLU A 135 -3.89 -19.45 2.29
C GLU A 135 -3.43 -18.72 1.02
N VAL A 136 -4.06 -18.99 -0.13
CA VAL A 136 -3.73 -18.32 -1.39
C VAL A 136 -4.04 -16.82 -1.34
N ALA A 137 -5.15 -16.41 -0.72
CA ALA A 137 -5.49 -14.99 -0.54
C ALA A 137 -4.49 -14.28 0.39
N ALA A 138 -4.03 -14.96 1.45
CA ALA A 138 -3.01 -14.43 2.34
C ALA A 138 -1.67 -14.21 1.62
N LEU A 139 -1.25 -15.14 0.75
CA LEU A 139 -0.05 -15.00 -0.07
C LEU A 139 -0.11 -13.78 -1.00
N VAL A 140 -1.25 -13.57 -1.68
CA VAL A 140 -1.44 -12.41 -2.56
C VAL A 140 -1.36 -11.11 -1.75
N THR A 141 -2.07 -11.04 -0.62
CA THR A 141 -2.06 -9.87 0.26
C THR A 141 -0.66 -9.55 0.77
N GLU A 142 0.10 -10.56 1.21
CA GLU A 142 1.45 -10.38 1.72
C GLU A 142 2.42 -9.92 0.63
N ALA A 143 2.38 -10.55 -0.55
CA ALA A 143 3.22 -10.16 -1.67
C ALA A 143 2.90 -8.73 -2.16
N GLU A 144 1.62 -8.36 -2.23
CA GLU A 144 1.22 -6.99 -2.57
C GLU A 144 1.71 -5.97 -1.54
N ARG A 145 1.62 -6.29 -0.24
CA ARG A 145 2.13 -5.44 0.83
C ARG A 145 3.63 -5.19 0.70
N VAL A 146 4.38 -6.23 0.34
CA VAL A 146 5.83 -6.14 0.12
C VAL A 146 6.17 -5.36 -1.16
N LEU A 147 5.38 -5.50 -2.22
CA LEU A 147 5.60 -4.81 -3.50
C LEU A 147 5.15 -3.35 -3.46
N HIS A 148 4.16 -3.04 -2.65
CA HIS A 148 3.56 -1.71 -2.56
C HIS A 148 3.51 -1.22 -1.10
N PRO A 149 4.66 -1.09 -0.42
CA PRO A 149 4.70 -0.63 0.98
C PRO A 149 4.15 0.80 1.13
N GLU A 150 4.28 1.61 0.07
CA GLU A 150 3.76 2.98 -0.03
C GLU A 150 2.23 3.03 -0.12
N ARG A 151 1.59 1.95 -0.60
CA ARG A 151 0.12 1.81 -0.58
C ARG A 151 -0.37 1.46 0.83
N GLY A 152 0.15 2.13 1.84
CA GLY A 152 -0.24 1.96 3.23
C GLY A 152 -1.77 2.08 3.42
N ARG A 153 -2.23 1.77 4.64
CA ARG A 153 -3.66 1.74 5.00
C ARG A 153 -4.46 2.87 4.32
N HIS A 154 -5.62 2.54 3.76
CA HIS A 154 -6.52 3.56 3.22
C HIS A 154 -6.85 4.61 4.27
N LEU A 155 -6.54 5.87 3.97
CA LEU A 155 -6.71 6.99 4.90
C LEU A 155 -7.98 7.81 4.63
N GLY A 156 -8.62 7.62 3.46
CA GLY A 156 -9.81 8.35 3.04
C GLY A 156 -9.81 8.65 1.54
N SER A 157 -10.78 9.45 1.08
CA SER A 157 -10.82 9.94 -0.30
C SER A 157 -9.74 11.00 -0.56
N CYS A 158 -9.32 11.14 -1.82
CA CYS A 158 -8.42 12.20 -2.25
C CYS A 158 -8.99 13.58 -1.91
N VAL A 159 -8.14 14.50 -1.46
CA VAL A 159 -8.53 15.86 -1.11
C VAL A 159 -8.45 16.83 -2.30
N VAL A 160 -7.91 16.39 -3.44
CA VAL A 160 -7.83 17.19 -4.67
C VAL A 160 -9.21 17.23 -5.35
N PRO A 161 -9.77 18.43 -5.62
CA PRO A 161 -11.06 18.56 -6.29
C PRO A 161 -11.11 17.85 -7.64
N GLY A 162 -12.14 17.05 -7.88
CA GLY A 162 -12.32 16.29 -9.13
C GLY A 162 -11.53 14.98 -9.19
N CYS A 163 -10.76 14.63 -8.15
CA CYS A 163 -10.10 13.33 -8.06
C CYS A 163 -10.97 12.34 -7.28
N GLU A 164 -11.39 11.24 -7.93
CA GLU A 164 -12.15 10.15 -7.29
C GLU A 164 -11.26 9.11 -6.60
N GLY A 165 -9.94 9.33 -6.61
CA GLY A 165 -8.97 8.40 -6.03
C GLY A 165 -8.99 8.38 -4.50
N ARG A 166 -8.28 7.40 -3.94
CA ARG A 166 -8.17 7.13 -2.51
C ARG A 166 -6.76 7.38 -2.02
N LEU A 167 -6.65 7.94 -0.82
CA LEU A 167 -5.37 8.14 -0.15
C LEU A 167 -4.87 6.84 0.48
N THR A 168 -3.62 6.51 0.18
CA THR A 168 -2.91 5.32 0.65
C THR A 168 -1.60 5.76 1.30
N GLY A 169 -1.22 5.17 2.44
CA GLY A 169 0.05 5.48 3.09
C GLY A 169 0.03 5.35 4.62
N GLY A 170 1.15 5.71 5.24
CA GLY A 170 1.23 5.94 6.69
C GLY A 170 1.57 4.75 7.60
N ARG A 171 2.54 3.90 7.26
CA ARG A 171 3.26 3.16 8.32
C ARG A 171 4.48 3.93 8.80
N GLN A 172 4.78 3.67 10.07
CA GLN A 172 5.70 4.30 11.01
C GLN A 172 7.19 4.23 10.61
N GLN A 173 7.58 4.70 9.43
CA GLN A 173 8.97 5.04 9.14
C GLN A 173 9.04 6.39 8.42
N ASP A 174 9.89 7.24 8.95
CA ASP A 174 10.20 8.58 8.46
C ASP A 174 10.76 8.50 7.02
N PRO A 175 10.26 9.31 6.06
CA PRO A 175 9.16 10.27 6.17
C PRO A 175 7.79 9.67 5.89
N LEU A 176 6.81 10.08 6.69
CA LEU A 176 5.39 9.73 6.53
C LEU A 176 4.90 10.23 5.16
N ARG A 177 4.72 9.30 4.21
CA ARG A 177 4.26 9.55 2.84
C ARG A 177 2.82 9.06 2.67
N VAL A 178 2.01 9.88 2.02
CA VAL A 178 0.64 9.55 1.59
C VAL A 178 0.50 9.86 0.11
N THR A 179 -0.04 8.92 -0.66
CA THR A 179 -0.22 9.03 -2.11
C THR A 179 -1.65 8.67 -2.51
N CYS A 180 -2.16 9.28 -3.57
CA CYS A 180 -3.41 8.85 -4.20
C CYS A 180 -3.18 7.60 -5.07
N ASP A 181 -4.14 6.68 -5.10
CA ASP A 181 -4.11 5.50 -5.97
C ASP A 181 -4.56 5.77 -7.42
N ALA A 182 -5.25 6.89 -7.67
CA ALA A 182 -5.69 7.31 -8.99
C ALA A 182 -4.65 8.18 -9.72
N ASP A 183 -3.88 8.99 -8.98
CA ASP A 183 -2.86 9.86 -9.55
C ASP A 183 -1.64 9.95 -8.62
N ALA A 184 -0.49 9.47 -9.12
CA ALA A 184 0.77 9.45 -8.36
C ALA A 184 1.37 10.85 -8.13
N THR A 185 0.89 11.89 -8.83
CA THR A 185 1.28 13.29 -8.58
C THR A 185 0.63 13.86 -7.31
N HIS A 186 -0.46 13.25 -6.85
CA HIS A 186 -1.11 13.59 -5.59
C HIS A 186 -0.37 12.90 -4.43
N GLU A 187 0.71 13.55 -4.00
CA GLU A 187 1.55 13.10 -2.90
C GLU A 187 1.62 14.16 -1.79
N TRP A 188 1.52 13.70 -0.54
CA TRP A 188 1.73 14.50 0.66
C TRP A 188 2.85 13.92 1.51
N ASN A 189 3.71 14.81 2.02
CA ASN A 189 4.82 14.45 2.90
C ASN A 189 4.81 15.31 4.18
N GLY A 190 5.32 14.76 5.29
CA GLY A 190 5.53 15.53 6.53
C GLY A 190 4.23 15.96 7.26
N PRO A 191 4.15 17.18 7.83
CA PRO A 191 3.07 17.60 8.73
C PRO A 191 1.67 17.66 8.09
N GLU A 192 1.57 17.73 6.76
CA GLU A 192 0.29 17.71 6.02
C GLU A 192 -0.48 16.41 6.27
N VAL A 193 0.24 15.29 6.47
CA VAL A 193 -0.35 13.98 6.73
C VAL A 193 -1.03 13.90 8.11
N LEU A 194 -0.56 14.67 9.09
CA LEU A 194 -1.20 14.74 10.42
C LEU A 194 -2.58 15.42 10.36
N SER A 195 -2.77 16.34 9.41
CA SER A 195 -4.05 17.00 9.17
C SER A 195 -5.06 16.05 8.50
N LEU A 196 -4.59 15.20 7.57
CA LEU A 196 -5.42 14.20 6.88
C LEU A 196 -5.95 13.11 7.84
N ARG A 197 -5.15 12.69 8.82
CA ARG A 197 -5.53 11.66 9.81
C ARG A 197 -6.62 12.09 10.79
N SER A 198 -6.79 13.40 11.01
CA SER A 198 -7.68 13.92 12.04
C SER A 198 -9.13 14.07 11.56
N GLY A 199 -9.45 13.75 10.30
CA GLY A 199 -10.76 14.02 9.70
C GLY A 199 -11.17 15.51 9.73
N LYS A 200 -10.25 16.38 10.14
CA LYS A 200 -10.41 17.82 10.15
C LYS A 200 -9.99 18.32 8.79
N ARG A 201 -10.90 19.06 8.14
CA ARG A 201 -10.63 19.86 6.95
C ARG A 201 -9.26 20.53 7.12
N ALA A 202 -8.42 20.48 6.08
CA ALA A 202 -7.09 21.09 6.07
C ALA A 202 -7.14 22.43 6.83
N PRO A 203 -6.17 22.73 7.72
CA PRO A 203 -6.19 23.98 8.47
C PRO A 203 -6.37 25.10 7.45
N GLN A 204 -7.51 25.77 7.49
CA GLN A 204 -7.64 26.99 6.71
C GLN A 204 -6.52 27.89 7.21
N GLU A 205 -5.65 28.33 6.30
CA GLU A 205 -4.60 29.29 6.64
C GLU A 205 -5.28 30.38 7.47
N PRO A 206 -4.82 30.63 8.70
CA PRO A 206 -5.50 31.60 9.54
C PRO A 206 -5.48 32.92 8.76
N PRO A 207 -6.60 33.65 8.65
CA PRO A 207 -6.66 34.89 7.88
C PRO A 207 -5.68 35.96 8.41
N TRP A 208 -5.09 35.72 9.58
CA TRP A 208 -4.18 36.59 10.30
C TRP A 208 -2.97 35.79 10.80
N LEU A 209 -1.77 36.17 10.38
CA LEU A 209 -0.51 35.56 10.77
C LEU A 209 0.25 36.43 11.75
N SER A 210 0.83 35.82 12.79
CA SER A 210 1.74 36.53 13.68
C SER A 210 3.10 36.73 13.02
N ALA A 211 3.87 37.72 13.47
CA ALA A 211 5.25 37.91 12.99
C ALA A 211 6.11 36.64 13.13
N ALA A 212 5.91 35.87 14.21
CA ALA A 212 6.61 34.59 14.42
C ALA A 212 6.18 33.51 13.40
N GLY A 213 4.89 33.47 13.05
CA GLY A 213 4.38 32.58 12.00
C GLY A 213 4.94 32.93 10.63
N ILE A 214 5.07 34.22 10.31
CA ILE A 214 5.64 34.68 9.04
C ILE A 214 7.13 34.31 8.94
N THR A 215 7.89 34.47 10.02
CA THR A 215 9.29 34.02 10.08
C THR A 215 9.40 32.51 9.87
N ALA A 216 8.53 31.71 10.48
CA ALA A 216 8.56 30.25 10.34
C ALA A 216 8.18 29.77 8.93
N LEU A 217 7.24 30.44 8.27
CA LEU A 217 6.71 30.02 6.97
C LEU A 217 7.54 30.51 5.77
N TRP A 218 8.10 31.73 5.83
CA TRP A 218 8.85 32.32 4.72
C TRP A 218 10.35 32.52 5.01
N GLY A 219 10.83 32.14 6.19
CA GLY A 219 12.26 32.30 6.57
C GLY A 219 12.72 33.75 6.73
N VAL A 220 11.80 34.72 6.74
CA VAL A 220 12.11 36.15 6.84
C VAL A 220 12.38 36.54 8.30
N PRO A 221 13.52 37.20 8.61
CA PRO A 221 13.81 37.67 9.97
C PRO A 221 12.71 38.57 10.52
N ARG A 222 12.43 38.47 11.82
CA ARG A 222 11.32 39.19 12.46
C ARG A 222 11.37 40.72 12.26
N GLY A 223 12.56 41.33 12.24
CA GLY A 223 12.73 42.75 11.93
C GLY A 223 12.32 43.11 10.50
N SER A 224 12.63 42.23 9.54
CA SER A 224 12.22 42.37 8.14
C SER A 224 10.71 42.23 7.97
N VAL A 225 10.04 41.40 8.78
CA VAL A 225 8.57 41.32 8.77
C VAL A 225 7.94 42.66 9.14
N TYR A 226 8.43 43.33 10.18
CA TYR A 226 7.90 44.64 10.58
C TYR A 226 8.17 45.72 9.52
N ARG A 227 9.37 45.70 8.92
CA ARG A 227 9.74 46.62 7.85
C ARG A 227 8.85 46.43 6.61
N LEU A 228 8.75 45.20 6.11
CA LEU A 228 7.91 44.86 4.94
C LEU A 228 6.44 45.19 5.19
N ALA A 229 5.93 44.91 6.40
CA ALA A 229 4.57 45.27 6.77
C ALA A 229 4.32 46.78 6.76
N SER A 230 5.33 47.57 7.15
CA SER A 230 5.24 49.03 7.13
C SER A 230 5.34 49.59 5.71
N GLU A 231 6.30 49.11 4.92
CA GLU A 231 6.55 49.57 3.56
C GLU A 231 5.41 49.23 2.60
N ASN A 232 4.81 48.04 2.76
CA ASN A 232 3.77 47.54 1.88
C ASN A 232 2.35 47.71 2.46
N GLY A 233 2.23 48.46 3.57
CA GLY A 233 0.93 48.81 4.16
C GLY A 233 0.08 47.60 4.56
N TRP A 234 0.68 46.53 5.09
CA TRP A 234 -0.05 45.31 5.43
C TRP A 234 -1.13 45.57 6.47
N ARG A 235 -2.32 45.03 6.24
CA ARG A 235 -3.43 45.10 7.19
C ARG A 235 -3.01 44.38 8.48
N ARG A 236 -3.19 45.05 9.61
CA ARG A 236 -2.79 44.57 10.94
C ARG A 236 -3.94 44.55 11.92
N GLN A 237 -4.00 43.52 12.77
CA GLN A 237 -4.95 43.41 13.86
C GLN A 237 -4.24 43.06 15.17
N ARG A 238 -4.65 43.70 16.27
CA ARG A 238 -4.13 43.39 17.61
C ARG A 238 -5.09 42.45 18.33
N ARG A 239 -4.59 41.32 18.83
CA ARG A 239 -5.35 40.34 19.62
C ARG A 239 -4.50 39.84 20.78
N ALA A 240 -5.03 39.85 22.00
CA ALA A 240 -4.32 39.41 23.21
C ALA A 240 -2.88 39.96 23.33
N GLY A 241 -2.71 41.27 23.08
CA GLY A 241 -1.41 41.94 23.17
C GLY A 241 -0.45 41.70 22.00
N ARG A 242 -0.78 40.82 21.04
CA ARG A 242 0.05 40.49 19.87
C ARG A 242 -0.52 41.10 18.59
N THR A 243 0.37 41.45 17.66
CA THR A 243 0.01 41.98 16.33
C THR A 243 0.03 40.85 15.31
N TYR A 244 -1.02 40.79 14.49
CA TYR A 244 -1.18 39.86 13.40
C TYR A 244 -1.35 40.62 12.08
N TYR A 245 -0.95 40.01 10.97
CA TYR A 245 -0.98 40.58 9.62
C TYR A 245 -1.88 39.73 8.72
N ALA A 246 -2.61 40.37 7.81
CA ALA A 246 -3.48 39.63 6.89
C ALA A 246 -2.65 38.74 5.96
N THR A 247 -3.00 37.45 5.89
CA THR A 247 -2.26 36.44 5.13
C THR A 247 -2.12 36.79 3.64
N GLU A 248 -3.17 37.38 3.07
CA GLU A 248 -3.17 37.84 1.67
C GLU A 248 -2.09 38.89 1.39
N ASP A 249 -1.88 39.85 2.30
CA ASP A 249 -0.91 40.93 2.10
C ASP A 249 0.53 40.40 2.20
N VAL A 250 0.75 39.43 3.10
CA VAL A 250 2.03 38.71 3.23
C VAL A 250 2.34 37.95 1.95
N ARG A 251 1.37 37.22 1.40
CA ARG A 251 1.55 36.43 0.17
C ARG A 251 1.87 37.30 -1.03
N ARG A 252 1.11 38.39 -1.23
CA ARG A 252 1.37 39.34 -2.34
C ARG A 252 2.77 39.94 -2.32
N THR A 253 3.43 39.95 -1.16
CA THR A 253 4.74 40.58 -1.00
C THR A 253 5.90 39.57 -1.01
N LEU A 254 5.67 38.34 -0.53
CA LEU A 254 6.70 37.32 -0.31
C LEU A 254 6.60 36.11 -1.25
N THR A 255 5.62 36.10 -2.15
CA THR A 255 5.46 35.12 -3.24
C THR A 255 5.67 35.83 -4.56
#